data_AF-A0A537M4L1-F1
#
_entry.id   AF-A0A537M4L1-F1
#
_cell.length_a   1.000
_cell.length_b   1.000
_cell.length_c   1.000
_cell.angle_alpha   90.00
_cell.angle_beta   90.00
_cell.angle_gamma   90.00
#
_symmetry.space_group_name_H-M   'P 1'
#
loop_
_entity.id
_entity.type
_entity.pdbx_description
1 polymer ?
#
loop_
_entity_poly.entity_id
_entity_poly.type
_entity_poly.pdbx_seq_one_letter_code
_entity_poly.pdbx_strand_id
1 'polypeptide(L)' 'LSPADTRMRLEAQMPLREKVARADWVIDNNGSPEATRAQVGALWEALLERQRAR' A
#
# COMPACT_ATOMS: atom_id res chain seq x y z
N LEU A 1 19.18 -13.18 -1.52
CA LEU A 1 19.01 -12.08 -2.50
C LEU A 1 20.29 -11.29 -2.50
N SER A 2 20.93 -11.10 -3.65
CA SER A 2 22.10 -10.22 -3.72
C SER A 2 21.63 -8.76 -3.60
N PRO A 3 22.48 -7.83 -3.11
CA PRO A 3 22.18 -6.40 -3.15
C PRO A 3 21.86 -5.88 -4.56
N ALA A 4 22.39 -6.52 -5.60
CA ALA A 4 22.10 -6.20 -7.00
C ALA A 4 20.65 -6.54 -7.38
N ASP A 5 20.12 -7.69 -6.95
CA ASP A 5 18.73 -8.10 -7.22
C ASP A 5 17.71 -7.14 -6.57
N THR A 6 18.06 -6.54 -5.43
CA THR A 6 17.20 -5.59 -4.72
C THR A 6 17.11 -4.27 -5.47
N ARG A 7 18.22 -3.82 -6.08
CA ARG A 7 18.29 -2.55 -6.82
C ARG A 7 17.52 -2.60 -8.14
N MET A 8 17.66 -3.69 -8.90
CA MET A 8 16.88 -3.90 -10.13
C MET A 8 15.36 -3.91 -9.87
N ARG A 9 14.92 -4.48 -8.74
CA ARG A 9 13.51 -4.50 -8.35
C ARG A 9 12.98 -3.13 -7.90
N LEU A 10 13.85 -2.28 -7.38
CA LEU A 10 13.52 -0.89 -7.02
C LEU A 10 13.41 -0.03 -8.28
N GLU A 11 14.32 -0.20 -9.24
CA GLU A 11 14.37 0.56 -10.50
C GLU A 11 13.24 0.22 -11.47
N ALA A 12 12.72 -1.02 -11.44
CA ALA A 12 11.58 -1.44 -12.27
C ALA A 12 10.21 -0.95 -11.76
N GLN A 13 10.15 -0.35 -10.57
CA GLN A 13 8.90 0.19 -10.05
C GLN A 13 8.69 1.62 -10.52
N MET A 14 7.44 1.97 -10.85
CA MET A 14 7.03 3.37 -11.00
C MET A 14 7.48 4.17 -9.77
N PRO A 15 7.96 5.43 -9.94
CA PRO A 15 8.31 6.28 -8.82
C PRO A 15 7.19 6.27 -7.78
N LEU A 16 7.54 6.05 -6.50
CA LEU A 16 6.56 5.88 -5.42
C LEU A 16 5.51 7.01 -5.40
N ARG A 17 5.94 8.24 -5.69
CA ARG A 17 5.07 9.42 -5.79
C ARG A 17 4.01 9.29 -6.88
N GLU A 18 4.37 8.77 -8.04
CA GLU A 18 3.43 8.55 -9.15
C GLU A 18 2.49 7.39 -8.87
N LYS A 19 2.99 6.34 -8.22
CA LYS A 19 2.16 5.20 -7.78
C LYS A 19 1.10 5.65 -6.77
N VAL A 20 1.49 6.48 -5.79
CA VAL A 20 0.57 7.08 -4.80
C VAL A 20 -0.46 7.98 -5.48
N ALA A 21 -0.04 8.82 -6.43
CA ALA A 21 -0.95 9.74 -7.12
C ALA A 21 -2.06 9.04 -7.93
N ARG A 22 -1.84 7.78 -8.33
CA ARG A 22 -2.81 6.98 -9.11
C ARG A 22 -3.66 6.03 -8.27
N ALA A 23 -3.37 5.87 -6.99
CA ALA A 23 -4.02 4.89 -6.15
C ALA A 23 -5.32 5.45 -5.54
N ASP A 24 -6.38 4.63 -5.52
CA ASP A 24 -7.61 4.95 -4.78
C ASP A 24 -7.37 4.97 -3.27
N TRP A 25 -6.44 4.13 -2.79
CA TRP A 25 -6.06 4.02 -1.39
C TRP A 25 -4.57 3.74 -1.25
N VAL A 26 -3.95 4.27 -0.19
CA VAL A 26 -2.54 4.04 0.14
C VAL A 26 -2.44 3.59 1.59
N ILE A 27 -1.69 2.51 1.84
CA ILE A 27 -1.34 2.03 3.18
C ILE A 27 0.14 2.29 3.39
N ASP A 28 0.48 3.07 4.42
CA ASP A 28 1.86 3.29 4.83
C ASP A 28 2.32 2.17 5.77
N ASN A 29 3.31 1.40 5.33
CA ASN A 29 3.91 0.30 6.08
C ASN A 29 5.31 0.63 6.63
N ASN A 30 5.74 1.89 6.57
CA ASN A 30 7.03 2.31 7.15
C ASN A 30 6.99 2.41 8.68
N GLY A 31 5.79 2.38 9.28
CA GLY A 31 5.58 2.38 10.73
C GLY A 31 5.60 0.98 11.35
N SER A 32 4.99 0.84 12.54
CA SER A 32 4.92 -0.47 13.18
C SER A 32 3.94 -1.41 12.43
N PRO A 33 4.10 -2.74 12.58
CA PRO A 33 3.14 -3.70 12.06
C PRO A 33 1.71 -3.46 12.57
N GLU A 34 1.56 -3.00 13.81
CA GLU A 34 0.27 -2.66 14.44
C GLU A 34 -0.37 -1.47 13.73
N ALA A 35 0.40 -0.41 13.45
CA ALA A 35 -0.08 0.76 12.71
C ALA A 35 -0.52 0.39 11.28
N THR A 36 0.22 -0.52 10.63
CA THR A 36 -0.15 -1.04 9.31
C THR A 36 -1.45 -1.85 9.38
N ARG A 37 -1.60 -2.73 10.37
CA ARG A 37 -2.82 -3.52 10.57
C ARG A 37 -4.03 -2.65 10.86
N ALA A 38 -3.87 -1.57 11.62
CA ALA A 38 -4.95 -0.62 11.88
C ALA A 38 -5.43 0.07 10.59
N GLN A 39 -4.52 0.52 9.73
CA GLN A 39 -4.86 1.11 8.43
C GLN A 39 -5.59 0.12 7.52
N VAL A 40 -5.09 -1.12 7.43
CA VAL A 40 -5.72 -2.20 6.65
C VAL A 40 -7.14 -2.48 7.14
N GLY A 41 -7.32 -2.61 8.46
CA GLY A 41 -8.63 -2.89 9.06
C GLY A 41 -9.64 -1.79 8.77
N ALA A 42 -9.25 -0.53 8.94
CA ALA A 42 -10.12 0.61 8.65
C ALA A 42 -10.54 0.67 7.17
N LEU A 43 -9.60 0.44 6.25
CA LEU A 43 -9.91 0.41 4.82
C LEU A 43 -10.85 -0.75 4.47
N TRP A 44 -10.63 -1.93 5.06
CA TRP A 44 -11.45 -3.11 4.80
C TRP A 44 -12.91 -2.90 5.19
N GLU A 45 -13.18 -2.36 6.38
CA GLU A 45 -14.54 -2.04 6.81
C GLU A 45 -15.22 -1.02 5.87
N ALA A 46 -14.51 0.04 5.49
CA ALA A 46 -15.03 1.06 4.57
C ALA A 46 -15.40 0.47 3.18
N LEU A 47 -14.62 -0.49 2.69
CA LEU A 47 -14.91 -1.19 1.43
C LEU A 47 -16.14 -2.09 1.54
N LEU A 48 -16.29 -2.80 2.65
CA LEU A 48 -17.47 -3.64 2.91
C LEU A 48 -18.74 -2.79 3.06
N GLU A 49 -18.68 -1.66 3.73
CA GLU A 49 -19.80 -0.72 3.83
C GLU A 49 -20.20 -0.19 2.44
N ARG A 50 -19.21 0.22 1.64
CA ARG A 50 -19.45 0.67 0.26
C ARG A 50 -20.04 -0.42 -0.63
N GLN A 51 -19.67 -1.68 -0.43
CA GLN A 51 -20.25 -2.82 -1.15
C GLN A 51 -21.71 -3.06 -0.76
N ARG A 52 -22.04 -2.96 0.54
CA ARG A 52 -23.40 -3.18 1.05
C ARG A 52 -24.38 -2.07 0.65
N ALA A 53 -23.88 -0.85 0.47
CA ALA A 53 -24.68 0.31 0.05
C ALA A 53 -24.99 0.35 -1.46
N ARG A 54 -24.54 -0.65 -2.22
CA ARG A 54 -24.69 -0.75 -3.68
C ARG A 54 -25.74 -1.78 -4.05
#